data_AF-A0A2M7UUL4-F1
#
_entry.id   AF-A0A2M7UUL4-F1
#
_cell.length_a   1.000
_cell.length_b   1.000
_cell.length_c   1.000
_cell.angle_alpha   90.00
_cell.angle_beta   90.00
_cell.angle_gamma   90.00
#
_symmetry.space_group_name_H-M   'P 1'
#
loop_
_entity.id
_entity.type
_entity.pdbx_description
1 polymer ?
#
loop_
_entity_poly.entity_id
_entity_poly.type
_entity_poly.pdbx_seq_one_letter_code
_entity_poly.pdbx_strand_id
1 'polypeptide(L)'
;MQPNKKFITIDNNISKIKALLYELVLQPRLNAIKWSLITKQTPNIKIGYPGQHLASLITGMEGERTGARGNDLIDGSEVKSCSRIDQLDICYDCKSPVARLEEICSNCGSKNIDRKNDSKWLFSIRSKDELNFLLHGVGRVLLVIGDYPDFENGNFEKIRFQAFEIWPENKRNYRFAEIMANYYNKIYLAHKKKNAGKNPAPKNFWPYQYQFYICNPILIFSCLVTKANSNPKIEIQYYLEPSANREKQESILMPASILNELEMNLIFKKAPKSEVIKVIKKDHLDKLRKLEKLTLKEKQKMFIGINEELRKVLPLRDTDKISTSKTKYLRRNHLK
;
A
#
# COMPACT_ATOMS: atom_id res chain seq x y z
N MET A 1 -5.77 -21.18 -2.33
CA MET A 1 -4.79 -20.18 -1.83
C MET A 1 -4.31 -20.62 -0.45
N GLN A 2 -3.34 -21.53 -0.41
CA GLN A 2 -2.94 -22.24 0.80
C GLN A 2 -1.41 -22.20 0.88
N PRO A 3 -0.82 -21.59 1.93
CA PRO A 3 0.62 -21.66 2.09
C PRO A 3 1.09 -23.08 2.35
N ASN A 4 2.30 -23.35 1.89
CA ASN A 4 2.92 -24.64 2.07
C ASN A 4 3.43 -24.79 3.51
N LYS A 5 2.76 -25.65 4.28
CA LYS A 5 3.03 -25.85 5.72
C LYS A 5 4.47 -26.29 5.99
N LYS A 6 5.14 -26.95 5.05
CA LYS A 6 6.53 -27.42 5.22
C LYS A 6 7.54 -26.29 5.46
N PHE A 7 7.21 -25.08 5.02
CA PHE A 7 8.06 -23.90 5.15
C PHE A 7 7.72 -23.03 6.35
N ILE A 8 6.66 -23.37 7.09
CA ILE A 8 6.24 -22.64 8.29
C ILE A 8 7.02 -23.19 9.48
N THR A 9 8.16 -22.58 9.78
CA THR A 9 9.11 -23.02 10.81
C THR A 9 9.20 -22.07 12.01
N ILE A 10 8.80 -20.81 11.84
CA ILE A 10 8.85 -19.81 12.89
C ILE A 10 7.57 -19.88 13.74
N ASP A 11 7.75 -20.03 15.05
CA ASP A 11 6.69 -20.08 16.05
C ASP A 11 6.60 -18.79 16.88
N ASN A 12 5.65 -18.73 17.84
CA ASN A 12 5.43 -17.60 18.76
C ASN A 12 5.43 -16.23 18.03
N ASN A 13 4.78 -16.20 16.87
CA ASN A 13 4.92 -15.15 15.88
C ASN A 13 4.48 -13.80 16.43
N ILE A 14 3.35 -13.73 17.14
CA ILE A 14 2.83 -12.49 17.72
C ILE A 14 3.84 -11.83 18.66
N SER A 15 4.47 -12.59 19.55
CA SER A 15 5.47 -12.06 20.49
C SER A 15 6.71 -11.58 19.75
N LYS A 16 7.21 -12.37 18.79
CA LYS A 16 8.36 -11.99 17.96
C LYS A 16 8.07 -10.76 17.09
N ILE A 17 6.84 -10.61 16.56
CA ILE A 17 6.40 -9.44 15.80
C ILE A 17 6.46 -8.18 16.68
N LYS A 18 5.94 -8.25 17.91
CA LYS A 18 6.00 -7.12 18.85
C LYS A 18 7.45 -6.74 19.17
N ALA A 19 8.30 -7.72 19.46
CA ALA A 19 9.73 -7.49 19.70
C ALA A 19 10.39 -6.84 18.49
N LEU A 20 10.20 -7.40 17.30
CA LEU A 20 10.77 -6.88 16.05
C LEU A 20 10.33 -5.44 15.76
N LEU A 21 9.02 -5.16 15.86
CA LEU A 21 8.50 -3.81 15.63
C LEU A 21 9.09 -2.82 16.64
N TYR A 22 9.23 -3.22 17.91
CA TYR A 22 9.86 -2.36 18.91
C TYR A 22 11.35 -2.14 18.62
N GLU A 23 12.12 -3.21 18.48
CA GLU A 23 13.58 -3.20 18.39
C GLU A 23 14.09 -2.61 17.06
N LEU A 24 13.47 -2.96 15.93
CA LEU A 24 13.98 -2.58 14.61
C LEU A 24 13.27 -1.37 14.00
N VAL A 25 12.14 -0.94 14.55
CA VAL A 25 11.36 0.17 13.98
C VAL A 25 11.13 1.28 15.00
N LEU A 26 10.44 0.99 16.10
CA LEU A 26 9.93 2.04 16.99
C LEU A 26 11.04 2.65 17.86
N GLN A 27 11.88 1.83 18.49
CA GLN A 27 12.99 2.31 19.31
C GLN A 27 14.02 3.11 18.49
N PRO A 28 14.48 2.64 17.30
CA PRO A 28 15.33 3.44 16.44
C PRO A 28 14.67 4.75 16.00
N ARG A 29 13.36 4.72 15.69
CA ARG A 29 12.60 5.92 15.32
C ARG A 29 12.53 6.93 16.47
N LEU A 30 12.27 6.51 17.71
CA LEU A 30 12.27 7.42 18.87
C LEU A 30 13.63 8.11 19.04
N ASN A 31 14.72 7.35 18.88
CA ASN A 31 16.06 7.92 18.90
C ASN A 31 16.26 8.92 17.75
N ALA A 32 15.81 8.58 16.54
CA ALA A 32 15.88 9.47 15.38
C ALA A 32 15.03 10.74 15.56
N ILE A 33 13.86 10.66 16.20
CA ILE A 33 13.05 11.84 16.56
C ILE A 33 13.84 12.75 17.49
N LYS A 34 14.42 12.21 18.56
CA LYS A 34 15.27 12.99 19.49
C LYS A 34 16.38 13.73 18.73
N TRP A 35 17.10 13.04 17.85
CA TRP A 35 18.17 13.65 17.07
C TRP A 35 17.68 14.59 15.96
N SER A 36 16.51 14.36 15.38
CA SER A 36 15.90 15.23 14.36
C SER A 36 15.61 16.63 14.91
N LEU A 37 15.23 16.71 16.19
CA LEU A 37 14.96 18.00 16.84
C LEU A 37 16.24 18.85 16.95
N ILE A 38 17.39 18.20 17.16
CA ILE A 38 18.71 18.82 17.32
C ILE A 38 19.33 19.13 15.94
N THR A 39 19.38 18.13 15.07
CA THR A 39 20.15 18.15 13.81
C THR A 39 19.35 18.66 12.61
N LYS A 40 18.02 18.77 12.76
CA LYS A 40 17.06 19.06 11.67
C LYS A 40 17.12 18.04 10.52
N GLN A 41 17.69 16.85 10.76
CA GLN A 41 17.63 15.73 9.83
C GLN A 41 16.29 15.00 9.95
N THR A 42 15.89 14.27 8.90
CA THR A 42 14.65 13.49 8.93
C THR A 42 14.72 12.34 9.95
N PRO A 43 13.66 12.08 10.74
CA PRO A 43 13.60 10.90 11.62
C PRO A 43 13.23 9.60 10.89
N ASN A 44 13.08 9.64 9.56
CA ASN A 44 12.62 8.52 8.75
C ASN A 44 13.59 7.33 8.80
N ILE A 45 13.10 6.20 9.31
CA ILE A 45 13.80 4.91 9.27
C ILE A 45 13.33 4.12 8.04
N LYS A 46 14.26 3.78 7.15
CA LYS A 46 13.97 2.94 5.98
C LYS A 46 13.47 1.56 6.44
N ILE A 47 12.27 1.19 6.01
CA ILE A 47 11.62 -0.07 6.42
C ILE A 47 11.93 -1.28 5.51
N GLY A 48 12.89 -1.17 4.60
CA GLY A 48 13.16 -2.23 3.60
C GLY A 48 13.39 -3.60 4.23
N TYR A 49 14.50 -3.73 4.97
CA TYR A 49 14.83 -4.97 5.71
C TYR A 49 13.88 -5.26 6.88
N PRO A 50 13.51 -4.28 7.74
CA PRO A 50 12.50 -4.54 8.78
C PRO A 50 11.19 -5.11 8.22
N GLY A 51 10.77 -4.66 7.03
CA GLY A 51 9.58 -5.16 6.34
C GLY A 51 9.71 -6.62 5.87
N GLN A 52 10.89 -7.05 5.42
CA GLN A 52 11.15 -8.45 5.06
C GLN A 52 11.15 -9.36 6.29
N HIS A 53 11.79 -8.93 7.38
CA HIS A 53 11.74 -9.70 8.64
C HIS A 53 10.31 -9.75 9.20
N LEU A 54 9.57 -8.63 9.15
CA LEU A 54 8.16 -8.62 9.54
C LEU A 54 7.33 -9.58 8.68
N ALA A 55 7.55 -9.63 7.36
CA ALA A 55 6.90 -10.61 6.49
C ALA A 55 7.23 -12.06 6.87
N SER A 56 8.48 -12.34 7.24
CA SER A 56 8.91 -13.66 7.73
C SER A 56 8.13 -14.06 8.99
N LEU A 57 8.04 -13.16 9.97
CA LEU A 57 7.31 -13.42 11.20
C LEU A 57 5.79 -13.53 10.99
N ILE A 58 5.20 -12.69 10.14
CA ILE A 58 3.76 -12.77 9.83
C ILE A 58 3.40 -14.09 9.15
N THR A 59 4.26 -14.57 8.26
CA THR A 59 4.01 -15.80 7.50
C THR A 59 4.52 -17.06 8.20
N GLY A 60 5.28 -16.91 9.28
CA GLY A 60 5.96 -18.01 9.95
C GLY A 60 7.08 -18.66 9.12
N MET A 61 7.55 -18.00 8.07
CA MET A 61 8.51 -18.54 7.11
C MET A 61 9.82 -17.78 7.15
N GLU A 62 10.93 -18.49 7.07
CA GLU A 62 12.25 -17.88 6.97
C GLU A 62 12.50 -17.28 5.58
N GLY A 63 13.42 -16.31 5.50
CA GLY A 63 14.00 -15.84 4.24
C GLY A 63 15.24 -16.65 3.85
N GLU A 64 15.73 -16.43 2.63
CA GLU A 64 16.86 -17.21 2.07
C GLU A 64 18.26 -16.63 2.38
N ARG A 65 18.34 -15.47 3.06
CA ARG A 65 19.62 -14.78 3.38
C ARG A 65 20.43 -14.38 2.14
N THR A 66 19.77 -14.14 1.01
CA THR A 66 20.41 -13.91 -0.31
C THR A 66 20.82 -12.46 -0.58
N GLY A 67 20.59 -11.53 0.36
CA GLY A 67 20.96 -10.12 0.18
C GLY A 67 20.29 -9.48 -1.04
N ALA A 68 19.01 -9.77 -1.26
CA ALA A 68 18.20 -9.34 -2.41
C ALA A 68 18.57 -9.95 -3.77
N ARG A 69 19.20 -11.15 -3.78
CA ARG A 69 19.57 -11.89 -5.01
C ARG A 69 18.79 -13.19 -5.23
N GLY A 70 17.88 -13.54 -4.34
CA GLY A 70 17.03 -14.73 -4.42
C GLY A 70 15.62 -14.42 -3.93
N ASN A 71 14.88 -15.42 -3.46
CA ASN A 71 13.52 -15.20 -2.99
C ASN A 71 13.53 -14.47 -1.63
N ASP A 72 12.50 -13.65 -1.40
CA ASP A 72 12.37 -12.96 -0.11
C ASP A 72 12.01 -13.95 1.01
N LEU A 73 11.17 -14.95 0.71
CA LEU A 73 10.82 -16.07 1.60
C LEU A 73 11.19 -17.41 0.97
N ILE A 74 11.49 -18.40 1.80
CA ILE A 74 11.91 -19.76 1.40
C ILE A 74 10.87 -20.52 0.54
N ASP A 75 9.62 -20.07 0.54
CA ASP A 75 8.55 -20.64 -0.28
C ASP A 75 8.46 -20.03 -1.69
N GLY A 76 9.36 -19.11 -2.05
CA GLY A 76 9.36 -18.38 -3.32
C GLY A 76 8.44 -17.15 -3.33
N SER A 77 7.92 -16.72 -2.18
CA SER A 77 7.11 -15.50 -2.13
C SER A 77 7.95 -14.24 -2.38
N GLU A 78 7.34 -13.28 -3.07
CA GLU A 78 7.89 -11.94 -3.29
C GLU A 78 7.36 -10.98 -2.21
N VAL A 79 8.24 -10.23 -1.54
CA VAL A 79 7.87 -9.27 -0.49
C VAL A 79 8.13 -7.85 -0.98
N LYS A 80 7.08 -7.02 -1.02
CA LYS A 80 7.21 -5.58 -1.23
C LYS A 80 6.84 -4.83 0.04
N SER A 81 7.75 -3.98 0.54
CA SER A 81 7.49 -3.08 1.66
C SER A 81 7.49 -1.62 1.22
N CYS A 82 6.64 -0.80 1.83
CA CYS A 82 6.68 0.67 1.68
C CYS A 82 6.24 1.37 2.98
N SER A 83 6.77 2.56 3.25
CA SER A 83 6.43 3.32 4.46
C SER A 83 6.00 4.73 4.10
N ARG A 84 4.90 5.18 4.68
CA ARG A 84 4.44 6.57 4.70
C ARG A 84 4.81 7.27 6.02
N ILE A 85 5.41 6.52 6.95
CA ILE A 85 5.88 7.00 8.25
C ILE A 85 7.06 7.95 8.02
N ASP A 86 7.01 9.12 8.65
CA ASP A 86 8.02 10.17 8.56
C ASP A 86 8.45 10.52 7.13
N GLN A 87 7.54 10.40 6.16
CA GLN A 87 7.81 10.82 4.81
C GLN A 87 8.08 12.34 4.80
N LEU A 88 9.10 12.75 4.04
CA LEU A 88 9.51 14.15 3.97
C LEU A 88 8.42 15.00 3.31
N ASP A 89 7.94 15.99 4.03
CA ASP A 89 6.91 16.93 3.61
C ASP A 89 7.56 18.16 2.95
N ILE A 90 6.76 19.05 2.36
CA ILE A 90 7.26 20.24 1.66
C ILE A 90 6.48 21.47 2.13
N CYS A 91 7.17 22.56 2.45
CA CYS A 91 6.51 23.85 2.68
C CYS A 91 5.98 24.39 1.35
N TYR A 92 4.70 24.77 1.30
CA TYR A 92 4.11 25.35 0.09
C TYR A 92 4.73 26.72 -0.25
N ASP A 93 5.15 27.49 0.74
CA ASP A 93 5.57 28.88 0.53
C ASP A 93 7.02 28.97 0.05
N CYS A 94 7.95 28.28 0.73
CA CYS A 94 9.38 28.32 0.38
C CYS A 94 9.92 27.07 -0.31
N LYS A 95 9.11 26.01 -0.47
CA LYS A 95 9.51 24.72 -1.08
C LYS A 95 10.67 24.03 -0.35
N SER A 96 10.96 24.41 0.89
CA SER A 96 11.91 23.70 1.74
C SER A 96 11.30 22.41 2.27
N PRO A 97 12.10 21.34 2.44
CA PRO A 97 11.65 20.14 3.12
C PRO A 97 11.20 20.43 4.56
N VAL A 98 10.21 19.68 5.03
CA VAL A 98 9.68 19.75 6.40
C VAL A 98 9.55 18.34 6.94
N ALA A 99 10.07 18.10 8.14
CA ALA A 99 9.92 16.81 8.81
C ALA A 99 8.47 16.60 9.25
N ARG A 100 8.05 15.32 9.33
CA ARG A 100 6.66 14.96 9.62
C ARG A 100 6.14 15.55 10.94
N LEU A 101 7.00 15.65 11.95
CA LEU A 101 6.64 16.17 13.27
C LEU A 101 6.81 17.68 13.41
N GLU A 102 7.33 18.38 12.39
CA GLU A 102 7.38 19.84 12.39
C GLU A 102 6.02 20.41 12.00
N GLU A 103 5.40 21.21 12.87
CA GLU A 103 4.16 21.95 12.58
C GLU A 103 4.40 23.23 11.77
N ILE A 104 5.65 23.71 11.76
CA ILE A 104 6.07 24.96 11.12
C ILE A 104 7.34 24.69 10.32
N CYS A 105 7.43 25.28 9.13
CA CYS A 105 8.65 25.21 8.31
C CYS A 105 9.81 25.95 9.02
N SER A 106 10.88 25.22 9.31
CA SER A 106 12.09 25.77 9.94
C SER A 106 12.85 26.79 9.07
N ASN A 107 12.55 26.88 7.77
CA ASN A 107 13.20 27.83 6.87
C ASN A 107 12.48 29.18 6.75
N CYS A 108 11.13 29.22 6.77
CA CYS A 108 10.37 30.45 6.57
C CYS A 108 9.28 30.73 7.61
N GLY A 109 9.11 29.87 8.62
CA GLY A 109 8.09 30.05 9.66
C GLY A 109 6.64 29.75 9.21
N SER A 110 6.43 29.28 7.98
CA SER A 110 5.09 28.99 7.48
C SER A 110 4.50 27.69 8.04
N LYS A 111 3.19 27.70 8.32
CA LYS A 111 2.37 26.52 8.64
C LYS A 111 1.77 25.83 7.41
N ASN A 112 1.93 26.44 6.23
CA ASN A 112 1.39 25.94 4.98
C ASN A 112 2.25 24.77 4.46
N ILE A 113 1.96 23.56 4.92
CA ILE A 113 2.77 22.36 4.66
C ILE A 113 1.99 21.35 3.81
N ASP A 114 2.60 20.92 2.72
CA ASP A 114 2.18 19.81 1.88
C ASP A 114 2.61 18.49 2.51
N ARG A 115 1.71 17.88 3.30
CA ARG A 115 1.93 16.58 3.93
C ARG A 115 1.88 15.48 2.88
N LYS A 116 2.98 14.75 2.71
CA LYS A 116 3.10 13.70 1.69
C LYS A 116 2.55 12.36 2.16
N ASN A 117 1.83 11.68 1.27
CA ASN A 117 1.22 10.37 1.52
C ASN A 117 1.41 9.43 0.31
N ASP A 118 2.53 9.57 -0.40
CA ASP A 118 2.74 9.03 -1.74
C ASP A 118 3.86 7.98 -1.84
N SER A 119 4.01 7.17 -0.79
CA SER A 119 4.81 5.94 -0.87
C SER A 119 4.01 4.79 -1.51
N LYS A 120 4.75 3.95 -2.27
CA LYS A 120 4.22 2.86 -3.11
C LYS A 120 5.10 1.64 -3.08
N TRP A 121 4.52 0.49 -3.38
CA TRP A 121 5.26 -0.72 -3.74
C TRP A 121 5.74 -0.61 -5.19
N LEU A 122 6.97 -1.06 -5.46
CA LEU A 122 7.59 -0.97 -6.78
C LEU A 122 7.78 -2.37 -7.36
N PHE A 123 7.23 -2.60 -8.54
CA PHE A 123 7.46 -3.82 -9.32
C PHE A 123 8.33 -3.50 -10.53
N SER A 124 9.56 -4.02 -10.54
CA SER A 124 10.46 -3.90 -11.68
C SER A 124 10.17 -5.04 -12.65
N ILE A 125 9.72 -4.70 -13.85
CA ILE A 125 9.44 -5.67 -14.93
C ILE A 125 10.12 -5.14 -16.19
N ARG A 126 11.22 -5.79 -16.59
CA ARG A 126 12.15 -5.36 -17.64
C ARG A 126 12.31 -6.39 -18.76
N SER A 127 11.74 -7.57 -18.60
CA SER A 127 11.71 -8.59 -19.65
C SER A 127 10.38 -9.33 -19.61
N LYS A 128 10.12 -10.09 -20.67
CA LYS A 128 8.96 -10.99 -20.71
C LYS A 128 9.12 -12.11 -19.67
N ASP A 129 10.36 -12.56 -19.43
CA ASP A 129 10.66 -13.58 -18.42
C ASP A 129 10.42 -13.08 -17.00
N GLU A 130 10.81 -11.84 -16.68
CA GLU A 130 10.50 -11.23 -15.37
C GLU A 130 8.98 -11.10 -15.17
N LEU A 131 8.24 -10.70 -16.21
CA LEU A 131 6.78 -10.67 -16.16
C LEU A 131 6.21 -12.07 -15.92
N ASN A 132 6.65 -13.07 -16.71
CA ASN A 132 6.16 -14.43 -16.59
C ASN A 132 6.50 -15.02 -15.21
N PHE A 133 7.69 -14.77 -14.68
CA PHE A 133 8.09 -15.19 -13.35
C PHE A 133 7.22 -14.56 -12.26
N LEU A 134 6.96 -13.25 -12.32
CA LEU A 134 6.05 -12.60 -11.36
C LEU A 134 4.63 -13.16 -11.41
N LEU A 135 4.14 -13.56 -12.59
CA LEU A 135 2.77 -14.03 -12.77
C LEU A 135 2.58 -15.53 -12.55
N HIS A 136 3.60 -16.34 -12.77
CA HIS A 136 3.51 -17.82 -12.79
C HIS A 136 4.62 -18.54 -12.01
N GLY A 137 5.69 -17.84 -11.62
CA GLY A 137 6.76 -18.37 -10.77
C GLY A 137 6.59 -17.99 -9.30
N VAL A 138 6.04 -16.79 -9.05
CA VAL A 138 5.76 -16.29 -7.70
C VAL A 138 4.40 -16.80 -7.24
N GLY A 139 4.39 -17.78 -6.35
CA GLY A 139 3.16 -18.34 -5.80
C GLY A 139 2.36 -17.34 -4.96
N ARG A 140 3.04 -16.36 -4.35
CA ARG A 140 2.44 -15.36 -3.46
C ARG A 140 3.25 -14.07 -3.42
N VAL A 141 2.56 -12.93 -3.52
CA VAL A 141 3.10 -11.59 -3.31
C VAL A 141 2.63 -11.07 -1.95
N LEU A 142 3.56 -10.72 -1.07
CA LEU A 142 3.30 -10.07 0.21
C LEU A 142 3.53 -8.55 0.12
N LEU A 143 2.53 -7.78 0.49
CA LEU A 143 2.56 -6.32 0.47
C LEU A 143 2.52 -5.79 1.91
N VAL A 144 3.63 -5.24 2.38
CA VAL A 144 3.78 -4.70 3.74
C VAL A 144 3.76 -3.17 3.71
N ILE A 145 2.99 -2.54 4.59
CA ILE A 145 2.93 -1.09 4.72
C ILE A 145 3.00 -0.63 6.17
N GLY A 146 3.77 0.43 6.41
CA GLY A 146 3.65 1.29 7.59
C GLY A 146 3.04 2.65 7.22
N ASP A 147 1.99 3.08 7.91
CA ASP A 147 1.33 4.37 7.65
C ASP A 147 0.74 5.03 8.91
N TYR A 148 0.17 6.23 8.73
CA TYR A 148 -0.62 6.91 9.76
C TYR A 148 -2.11 6.69 9.47
N PRO A 149 -2.85 5.95 10.30
CA PRO A 149 -4.28 5.68 10.04
C PRO A 149 -5.14 6.95 10.13
N ASP A 150 -4.70 7.95 10.89
CA ASP A 150 -5.39 9.24 11.08
C ASP A 150 -4.74 10.37 10.26
N PHE A 151 -4.08 10.05 9.14
CA PHE A 151 -3.33 11.00 8.31
C PHE A 151 -4.16 12.23 7.89
N GLU A 152 -5.40 12.01 7.44
CA GLU A 152 -6.29 13.09 6.98
C GLU A 152 -6.67 14.08 8.09
N ASN A 153 -6.55 13.66 9.36
CA ASN A 153 -6.79 14.51 10.53
C ASN A 153 -5.50 15.23 10.97
N GLY A 154 -4.39 15.08 10.25
CA GLY A 154 -3.08 15.62 10.63
C GLY A 154 -2.49 14.98 11.89
N ASN A 155 -2.99 13.82 12.32
CA ASN A 155 -2.57 13.16 13.54
C ASN A 155 -1.50 12.09 13.25
N PHE A 156 -0.30 12.29 13.79
CA PHE A 156 0.86 11.43 13.61
C PHE A 156 1.29 10.69 14.89
N GLU A 157 0.42 10.63 15.91
CA GLU A 157 0.66 9.91 17.18
C GLU A 157 0.39 8.40 17.08
N LYS A 158 -0.33 7.98 16.05
CA LYS A 158 -0.62 6.58 15.79
C LYS A 158 0.06 6.12 14.52
N ILE A 159 0.74 4.99 14.58
CA ILE A 159 1.29 4.31 13.41
C ILE A 159 0.52 3.00 13.23
N ARG A 160 0.28 2.60 11.99
CA ARG A 160 -0.29 1.30 11.66
C ARG A 160 0.66 0.53 10.76
N PHE A 161 0.79 -0.77 11.03
CA PHE A 161 1.47 -1.71 10.15
C PHE A 161 0.44 -2.71 9.62
N GLN A 162 0.39 -2.93 8.31
CA GLN A 162 -0.46 -3.94 7.70
C GLN A 162 0.32 -4.80 6.70
N ALA A 163 -0.13 -6.03 6.52
CA ALA A 163 0.33 -6.89 5.44
C ALA A 163 -0.84 -7.50 4.68
N PHE A 164 -0.67 -7.58 3.36
CA PHE A 164 -1.65 -8.14 2.45
C PHE A 164 -1.02 -9.21 1.58
N GLU A 165 -1.83 -10.20 1.19
CA GLU A 165 -1.44 -11.20 0.18
C GLU A 165 -2.19 -10.97 -1.13
N ILE A 166 -1.46 -11.19 -2.22
CA ILE A 166 -1.99 -11.36 -3.58
C ILE A 166 -1.42 -12.68 -4.11
N TRP A 167 -2.28 -13.52 -4.69
CA TRP A 167 -1.90 -14.80 -5.28
C TRP A 167 -1.98 -14.68 -6.81
N PRO A 168 -0.87 -14.40 -7.52
CA PRO A 168 -0.90 -13.95 -8.92
C PRO A 168 -1.67 -14.86 -9.89
N GLU A 169 -1.56 -16.18 -9.70
CA GLU A 169 -2.25 -17.17 -10.52
C GLU A 169 -3.70 -17.43 -10.11
N ASN A 170 -4.12 -16.98 -8.92
CA ASN A 170 -5.46 -17.23 -8.46
C ASN A 170 -6.49 -16.34 -9.18
N LYS A 171 -7.58 -16.94 -9.65
CA LYS A 171 -8.69 -16.23 -10.32
C LYS A 171 -9.23 -15.05 -9.50
N ARG A 172 -9.20 -15.09 -8.17
CA ARG A 172 -9.62 -13.97 -7.32
C ARG A 172 -8.79 -12.71 -7.53
N ASN A 173 -7.49 -12.87 -7.79
CA ASN A 173 -6.51 -11.80 -7.90
C ASN A 173 -6.12 -11.48 -9.35
N TYR A 174 -6.83 -11.99 -10.36
CA TYR A 174 -6.48 -11.87 -11.79
C TYR A 174 -6.20 -10.43 -12.26
N ARG A 175 -6.85 -9.43 -11.65
CA ARG A 175 -6.63 -8.00 -11.97
C ARG A 175 -5.19 -7.55 -11.67
N PHE A 176 -4.52 -8.17 -10.71
CA PHE A 176 -3.09 -7.93 -10.47
C PHE A 176 -2.27 -8.31 -11.70
N ALA A 177 -2.49 -9.52 -12.24
CA ALA A 177 -1.79 -9.99 -13.42
C ALA A 177 -2.05 -9.09 -14.64
N GLU A 178 -3.31 -8.68 -14.83
CA GLU A 178 -3.69 -7.75 -15.89
C GLU A 178 -3.00 -6.38 -15.75
N ILE A 179 -2.89 -5.84 -14.53
CA ILE A 179 -2.20 -4.57 -14.26
C ILE A 179 -0.69 -4.69 -14.56
N MET A 180 -0.04 -5.78 -14.15
CA MET A 180 1.39 -5.97 -14.40
C MET A 180 1.69 -6.17 -15.90
N ALA A 181 0.84 -6.92 -16.60
CA ALA A 181 0.94 -7.08 -18.05
C ALA A 181 0.68 -5.76 -18.79
N ASN A 182 -0.31 -4.98 -18.36
CA ASN A 182 -0.60 -3.66 -18.93
C ASN A 182 0.58 -2.71 -18.79
N TYR A 183 1.21 -2.64 -17.61
CA TYR A 183 2.42 -1.85 -17.43
C TYR A 183 3.54 -2.29 -18.38
N TYR A 184 3.81 -3.60 -18.47
CA TYR A 184 4.86 -4.10 -19.37
C TYR A 184 4.60 -3.71 -20.83
N ASN A 185 3.38 -3.94 -21.32
CA ASN A 185 3.03 -3.69 -22.72
C ASN A 185 2.92 -2.19 -23.06
N LYS A 186 2.26 -1.40 -22.20
CA LYS A 186 1.91 0.00 -22.47
C LYS A 186 2.97 1.00 -22.03
N ILE A 187 3.74 0.67 -20.99
CA ILE A 187 4.81 1.53 -20.47
C ILE A 187 6.17 1.00 -20.87
N TYR A 188 6.52 -0.23 -20.48
CA TYR A 188 7.88 -0.73 -20.66
C TYR A 188 8.26 -0.84 -22.14
N LEU A 189 7.51 -1.63 -22.91
CA LEU A 189 7.78 -1.81 -24.34
C LEU A 189 7.62 -0.52 -25.13
N ALA A 190 6.63 0.32 -24.80
CA ALA A 190 6.45 1.59 -25.49
C ALA A 190 7.62 2.57 -25.28
N HIS A 191 8.24 2.58 -24.10
CA HIS A 191 9.45 3.35 -23.85
C HIS A 191 10.66 2.77 -24.60
N LYS A 192 10.81 1.44 -24.61
CA LYS A 192 11.87 0.76 -25.37
C LYS A 192 11.78 1.02 -26.87
N LYS A 193 10.57 1.03 -27.43
CA LYS A 193 10.32 1.41 -28.83
C LYS A 193 10.76 2.84 -29.15
N LYS A 194 10.56 3.78 -28.21
CA LYS A 194 10.99 5.18 -28.38
C LYS A 194 12.50 5.36 -28.19
N ASN A 195 13.11 4.62 -27.27
CA ASN A 195 14.54 4.63 -27.01
C ASN A 195 14.96 3.31 -26.35
N ALA A 196 15.73 2.50 -27.08
CA ALA A 196 16.17 1.18 -26.62
C ALA A 196 17.01 1.23 -25.33
N GLY A 197 17.78 2.31 -25.12
CA GLY A 197 18.60 2.53 -23.93
C GLY A 197 17.82 3.02 -22.71
N LYS A 198 16.56 3.45 -22.87
CA LYS A 198 15.75 3.95 -21.75
C LYS A 198 15.16 2.78 -20.95
N ASN A 199 15.36 2.81 -19.64
CA ASN A 199 14.65 1.95 -18.69
C ASN A 199 13.59 2.80 -17.97
N PRO A 200 12.29 2.58 -18.23
CA PRO A 200 11.26 3.34 -17.54
C PRO A 200 11.25 3.01 -16.04
N ALA A 201 10.70 3.92 -15.25
CA ALA A 201 10.54 3.73 -13.82
C ALA A 201 9.66 2.49 -13.55
N PRO A 202 9.93 1.72 -12.47
CA PRO A 202 9.14 0.55 -12.10
C PRO A 202 7.64 0.84 -12.00
N LYS A 203 6.82 -0.22 -12.04
CA LYS A 203 5.38 -0.08 -11.81
C LYS A 203 5.13 0.35 -10.37
N ASN A 204 4.62 1.57 -10.25
CA ASN A 204 4.05 2.05 -9.00
C ASN A 204 2.75 1.31 -8.69
N PHE A 205 2.72 0.61 -7.55
CA PHE A 205 1.54 -0.04 -7.02
C PHE A 205 1.18 0.60 -5.68
N TRP A 206 0.12 1.41 -5.69
CA TRP A 206 -0.19 2.36 -4.63
C TRP A 206 -1.11 1.76 -3.57
N PRO A 207 -0.73 1.79 -2.28
CA PRO A 207 -1.60 1.36 -1.19
C PRO A 207 -2.90 2.14 -1.13
N TYR A 208 -4.00 1.42 -0.90
CA TYR A 208 -5.36 1.96 -0.75
C TYR A 208 -5.85 2.80 -1.92
N GLN A 209 -5.27 2.64 -3.11
CA GLN A 209 -5.83 3.19 -4.34
C GLN A 209 -6.70 2.17 -5.06
N TYR A 210 -7.46 2.65 -6.03
CA TYR A 210 -8.36 1.84 -6.85
C TYR A 210 -7.72 0.54 -7.39
N GLN A 211 -6.50 0.63 -7.94
CA GLN A 211 -5.77 -0.53 -8.47
C GLN A 211 -5.42 -1.56 -7.40
N PHE A 212 -5.13 -1.13 -6.17
CA PHE A 212 -4.89 -2.03 -5.06
C PHE A 212 -6.18 -2.79 -4.71
N TYR A 213 -7.30 -2.10 -4.56
CA TYR A 213 -8.57 -2.74 -4.20
C TYR A 213 -9.13 -3.66 -5.28
N ILE A 214 -9.03 -3.29 -6.56
CA ILE A 214 -9.52 -4.12 -7.67
C ILE A 214 -8.75 -5.45 -7.79
N CYS A 215 -7.55 -5.53 -7.21
CA CYS A 215 -6.78 -6.78 -7.12
C CYS A 215 -7.30 -7.74 -6.06
N ASN A 216 -8.31 -7.37 -5.25
CA ASN A 216 -8.84 -8.19 -4.15
C ASN A 216 -7.76 -8.69 -3.17
N PRO A 217 -6.93 -7.79 -2.60
CA PRO A 217 -5.90 -8.17 -1.65
C PRO A 217 -6.53 -8.72 -0.37
N ILE A 218 -5.85 -9.69 0.25
CA ILE A 218 -6.28 -10.35 1.48
C ILE A 218 -5.47 -9.77 2.63
N LEU A 219 -6.14 -9.10 3.58
CA LEU A 219 -5.45 -8.64 4.81
C LEU A 219 -5.09 -9.87 5.64
N ILE A 220 -3.83 -10.01 6.00
CA ILE A 220 -3.35 -11.10 6.85
C ILE A 220 -2.80 -10.63 8.18
N PHE A 221 -2.53 -9.32 8.31
CA PHE A 221 -1.97 -8.74 9.52
C PHE A 221 -2.33 -7.26 9.62
N SER A 222 -2.74 -6.81 10.80
CA SER A 222 -2.91 -5.41 11.15
C SER A 222 -2.48 -5.16 12.59
N CYS A 223 -1.66 -4.15 12.78
CA CYS A 223 -1.17 -3.70 14.08
C CYS A 223 -1.34 -2.19 14.19
N LEU A 224 -1.82 -1.73 15.34
CA LEU A 224 -1.86 -0.32 15.71
C LEU A 224 -0.80 -0.06 16.78
N VAL A 225 -0.01 0.99 16.58
CA VAL A 225 0.92 1.52 17.56
C VAL A 225 0.39 2.86 18.03
N THR A 226 0.02 2.97 19.31
CA THR A 226 -0.39 4.24 19.92
C THR A 226 0.78 4.88 20.65
N LYS A 227 0.75 6.21 20.82
CA LYS A 227 1.84 6.99 21.44
C LYS A 227 3.18 6.77 20.73
N ALA A 228 3.14 6.70 19.41
CA ALA A 228 4.26 6.30 18.56
C ALA A 228 5.47 7.24 18.64
N ASN A 229 5.27 8.48 19.10
CA ASN A 229 6.30 9.51 19.22
C ASN A 229 6.92 9.60 20.63
N SER A 230 6.45 8.78 21.59
CA SER A 230 6.92 8.82 22.98
C SER A 230 7.11 7.41 23.55
N ASN A 231 6.08 6.83 24.16
CA ASN A 231 6.10 5.49 24.74
C ASN A 231 5.17 4.56 23.95
N PRO A 232 5.65 3.99 22.84
CA PRO A 232 4.81 3.27 21.89
C PRO A 232 4.19 2.03 22.51
N LYS A 233 2.88 1.85 22.30
CA LYS A 233 2.15 0.64 22.69
C LYS A 233 1.64 -0.09 21.46
N ILE A 234 2.07 -1.34 21.31
CA ILE A 234 1.78 -2.19 20.15
C ILE A 234 0.55 -3.06 20.44
N GLU A 235 -0.49 -2.89 19.63
CA GLU A 235 -1.72 -3.67 19.65
C GLU A 235 -1.90 -4.41 18.32
N ILE A 236 -1.90 -5.74 18.36
CA ILE A 236 -2.17 -6.57 17.18
C ILE A 236 -3.69 -6.68 17.04
N GLN A 237 -4.24 -5.99 16.05
CA GLN A 237 -5.69 -5.91 15.84
C GLN A 237 -6.22 -7.07 15.01
N TYR A 238 -5.39 -7.60 14.11
CA TYR A 238 -5.73 -8.73 13.27
C TYR A 238 -4.48 -9.52 12.92
N TYR A 239 -4.57 -10.84 12.98
CA TYR A 239 -3.52 -11.76 12.58
C TYR A 239 -4.16 -13.04 12.05
N LEU A 240 -3.86 -13.38 10.81
CA LEU A 240 -4.27 -14.63 10.20
C LEU A 240 -3.14 -15.64 10.39
N GLU A 241 -3.45 -16.77 11.03
CA GLU A 241 -2.45 -17.81 11.30
C GLU A 241 -1.73 -18.27 10.02
N PRO A 242 -0.40 -18.49 10.07
CA PRO A 242 0.43 -18.84 8.92
C PRO A 242 -0.16 -19.96 8.04
N SER A 243 -0.71 -20.98 8.67
CA SER A 243 -1.20 -22.19 8.01
C SER A 243 -2.65 -22.10 7.50
N ALA A 244 -3.37 -21.00 7.77
CA ALA A 244 -4.79 -20.88 7.44
C ALA A 244 -5.04 -20.83 5.91
N ASN A 245 -6.17 -21.35 5.44
CA ASN A 245 -6.55 -21.20 4.03
C ASN A 245 -7.09 -19.77 3.78
N ARG A 246 -6.63 -19.12 2.71
CA ARG A 246 -7.03 -17.77 2.31
C ARG A 246 -8.29 -17.72 1.45
N GLU A 247 -8.76 -18.84 0.93
CA GLU A 247 -9.91 -18.90 0.00
C GLU A 247 -11.19 -18.34 0.59
N LYS A 248 -11.43 -18.56 1.88
CA LYS A 248 -12.63 -18.09 2.59
C LYS A 248 -12.44 -16.73 3.26
N GLN A 249 -11.24 -16.16 3.23
CA GLN A 249 -10.97 -14.86 3.86
C GLN A 249 -11.48 -13.76 2.95
N GLU A 250 -12.30 -12.84 3.47
CA GLU A 250 -12.81 -11.71 2.69
C GLU A 250 -11.70 -10.71 2.37
N SER A 251 -11.76 -10.08 1.19
CA SER A 251 -10.89 -8.94 0.92
C SER A 251 -11.37 -7.76 1.73
N ILE A 252 -10.42 -6.88 2.10
CA ILE A 252 -10.75 -5.58 2.67
C ILE A 252 -11.76 -4.85 1.79
N LEU A 253 -12.73 -4.16 2.39
CA LEU A 253 -13.70 -3.36 1.64
C LEU A 253 -12.99 -2.15 1.00
N MET A 254 -13.37 -1.84 -0.24
CA MET A 254 -12.89 -0.64 -0.93
C MET A 254 -13.74 0.55 -0.50
N PRO A 255 -13.15 1.65 0.00
CA PRO A 255 -13.90 2.86 0.30
C PRO A 255 -14.62 3.38 -0.95
N ALA A 256 -15.93 3.62 -0.82
CA ALA A 256 -16.73 4.15 -1.91
C ALA A 256 -16.25 5.54 -2.38
N SER A 257 -15.61 6.31 -1.49
CA SER A 257 -15.00 7.60 -1.79
C SER A 257 -13.93 7.57 -2.88
N ILE A 258 -13.34 6.39 -3.17
CA ILE A 258 -12.35 6.22 -4.24
C ILE A 258 -13.00 6.23 -5.63
N LEU A 259 -14.28 5.86 -5.72
CA LEU A 259 -14.99 5.71 -6.99
C LEU A 259 -15.39 7.07 -7.56
N ASN A 260 -15.19 7.24 -8.86
CA ASN A 260 -15.78 8.37 -9.60
C ASN A 260 -17.25 8.11 -9.93
N GLU A 261 -17.91 9.10 -10.52
CA GLU A 261 -19.33 9.03 -10.85
C GLU A 261 -19.68 7.92 -11.84
N LEU A 262 -18.88 7.72 -12.88
CA LEU A 262 -19.10 6.67 -13.86
C LEU A 262 -19.01 5.28 -13.23
N GLU A 263 -17.99 5.05 -12.41
CA GLU A 263 -17.79 3.78 -11.69
C GLU A 263 -18.90 3.52 -10.67
N MET A 264 -19.34 4.55 -9.95
CA MET A 264 -20.46 4.45 -9.01
C MET A 264 -21.76 4.09 -9.73
N ASN A 265 -22.04 4.75 -10.85
CA ASN A 265 -23.22 4.46 -11.66
C ASN A 265 -23.15 3.05 -12.29
N LEU A 266 -21.96 2.57 -12.67
CA LEU A 266 -21.76 1.19 -13.15
C LEU A 266 -22.15 0.15 -12.12
N ILE A 267 -21.82 0.35 -10.83
CA ILE A 267 -22.23 -0.54 -9.75
C ILE A 267 -23.76 -0.66 -9.71
N PHE A 268 -24.47 0.47 -9.62
CA PHE A 268 -25.93 0.45 -9.54
C PHE A 268 -26.60 -0.11 -10.80
N LYS A 269 -25.98 0.07 -11.96
CA LYS A 269 -26.52 -0.41 -13.24
C LYS A 269 -26.28 -1.90 -13.49
N LYS A 270 -25.10 -2.42 -13.12
CA LYS A 270 -24.65 -3.75 -13.55
C LYS A 270 -24.52 -4.77 -12.42
N ALA A 271 -24.33 -4.35 -11.18
CA ALA A 271 -24.18 -5.29 -10.08
C ALA A 271 -25.53 -5.88 -9.65
N PRO A 272 -25.57 -7.13 -9.16
CA PRO A 272 -26.79 -7.70 -8.60
C PRO A 272 -27.32 -6.86 -7.45
N LYS A 273 -28.62 -6.53 -7.47
CA LYS A 273 -29.26 -5.70 -6.43
C LYS A 273 -29.09 -6.29 -5.03
N SER A 274 -29.14 -7.61 -4.91
CA SER A 274 -28.89 -8.33 -3.65
C SER A 274 -27.51 -8.05 -3.07
N GLU A 275 -26.46 -8.01 -3.91
CA GLU A 275 -25.09 -7.69 -3.48
C GLU A 275 -24.93 -6.22 -3.12
N VAL A 276 -25.62 -5.31 -3.83
CA VAL A 276 -25.62 -3.89 -3.48
C VAL A 276 -26.24 -3.67 -2.09
N ILE A 277 -27.39 -4.28 -1.80
CA ILE A 277 -28.09 -4.14 -0.52
C ILE A 277 -27.21 -4.56 0.67
N LYS A 278 -26.40 -5.62 0.52
CA LYS A 278 -25.51 -6.12 1.60
C LYS A 278 -24.49 -5.09 2.08
N VAL A 279 -24.11 -4.15 1.23
CA VAL A 279 -23.06 -3.16 1.53
C VAL A 279 -23.56 -1.72 1.62
N ILE A 280 -24.87 -1.52 1.52
CA ILE A 280 -25.51 -0.24 1.80
C ILE A 280 -25.83 -0.16 3.29
N LYS A 281 -25.59 1.00 3.90
CA LYS A 281 -25.98 1.27 5.29
C LYS A 281 -27.49 1.19 5.42
N LYS A 282 -27.98 0.58 6.50
CA LYS A 282 -29.41 0.25 6.68
C LYS A 282 -30.33 1.48 6.58
N ASP A 283 -29.91 2.60 7.15
CA ASP A 283 -30.58 3.91 7.13
C ASP A 283 -30.58 4.61 5.75
N HIS A 284 -29.85 4.06 4.78
CA HIS A 284 -29.77 4.57 3.42
C HIS A 284 -30.50 3.70 2.38
N LEU A 285 -31.13 2.60 2.77
CA LEU A 285 -31.79 1.66 1.83
C LEU A 285 -32.91 2.32 1.02
N ASP A 286 -33.73 3.19 1.63
CA ASP A 286 -34.82 3.88 0.93
C ASP A 286 -34.32 4.81 -0.19
N LYS A 287 -33.08 5.31 -0.06
CA LYS A 287 -32.47 6.20 -1.05
C LYS A 287 -32.15 5.48 -2.37
N LEU A 288 -32.13 4.14 -2.39
CA LEU A 288 -31.95 3.35 -3.61
C LEU A 288 -33.06 3.59 -4.64
N ARG A 289 -34.24 4.04 -4.22
CA ARG A 289 -35.35 4.39 -5.12
C ARG A 289 -35.17 5.74 -5.82
N LYS A 290 -34.21 6.56 -5.39
CA LYS A 290 -34.01 7.95 -5.83
C LYS A 290 -32.57 8.22 -6.28
N LEU A 291 -31.85 7.22 -6.77
CA LEU A 291 -30.42 7.30 -7.10
C LEU A 291 -30.07 8.43 -8.09
N GLU A 292 -30.94 8.71 -9.05
CA GLU A 292 -30.73 9.78 -10.06
C GLU A 292 -30.69 11.18 -9.45
N LYS A 293 -31.33 11.37 -8.29
CA LYS A 293 -31.39 12.67 -7.59
C LYS A 293 -30.22 12.89 -6.63
N LEU A 294 -29.37 11.87 -6.44
CA LEU A 294 -28.27 11.93 -5.48
C LEU A 294 -26.97 12.35 -6.16
N THR A 295 -26.25 13.25 -5.50
CA THR A 295 -24.87 13.59 -5.86
C THR A 295 -23.93 12.40 -5.65
N LEU A 296 -22.75 12.43 -6.28
CA LEU A 296 -21.72 11.42 -6.06
C LEU A 296 -21.38 11.24 -4.57
N LYS A 297 -21.19 12.34 -3.83
CA LYS A 297 -20.85 12.28 -2.40
C LYS A 297 -21.95 11.61 -1.58
N GLU A 298 -23.22 11.86 -1.91
CA GLU A 298 -24.34 11.20 -1.25
C GLU A 298 -24.38 9.71 -1.57
N LYS A 299 -24.21 9.33 -2.85
CA LYS A 299 -24.10 7.93 -3.27
C LYS A 299 -22.97 7.22 -2.54
N GLN A 300 -21.79 7.82 -2.47
CA GLN A 300 -20.62 7.26 -1.76
C GLN A 300 -20.89 7.06 -0.27
N LYS A 301 -21.55 8.02 0.40
CA LYS A 301 -21.88 7.95 1.84
C LYS A 301 -22.85 6.82 2.18
N MET A 302 -23.66 6.38 1.22
CA MET A 302 -24.62 5.27 1.42
C MET A 302 -23.92 3.93 1.64
N PHE A 303 -22.71 3.74 1.11
CA PHE A 303 -22.00 2.47 1.23
C PHE A 303 -21.25 2.35 2.56
N ILE A 304 -21.23 1.15 3.12
CA ILE A 304 -20.27 0.71 4.14
C ILE A 304 -18.89 0.54 3.49
N GLY A 305 -18.88 0.01 2.27
CA GLY A 305 -17.73 -0.16 1.40
C GLY A 305 -18.11 -0.97 0.16
N ILE A 306 -17.18 -1.17 -0.76
CA ILE A 306 -17.42 -1.91 -2.00
C ILE A 306 -16.72 -3.27 -1.88
N ASN A 307 -17.50 -4.35 -1.83
CA ASN A 307 -16.99 -5.73 -1.71
C ASN A 307 -16.50 -6.28 -3.07
N GLU A 308 -16.03 -7.54 -3.08
CA GLU A 308 -15.50 -8.18 -4.29
C GLU A 308 -16.55 -8.35 -5.39
N GLU A 309 -17.80 -8.69 -5.05
CA GLU A 309 -18.87 -8.85 -6.04
C GLU A 309 -19.15 -7.56 -6.80
N LEU A 310 -19.22 -6.43 -6.09
CA LEU A 310 -19.42 -5.13 -6.72
C LEU A 310 -18.19 -4.68 -7.52
N ARG A 311 -16.98 -5.11 -7.16
CA ARG A 311 -15.77 -4.81 -7.94
C ARG A 311 -15.73 -5.52 -9.29
N LYS A 312 -16.41 -6.66 -9.46
CA LYS A 312 -16.40 -7.41 -10.73
C LYS A 312 -16.92 -6.60 -11.91
N VAL A 313 -17.85 -5.66 -11.68
CA VAL A 313 -18.42 -4.81 -12.74
C VAL A 313 -17.57 -3.58 -13.06
N LEU A 314 -16.53 -3.32 -12.26
CA LEU A 314 -15.68 -2.16 -12.39
C LEU A 314 -14.52 -2.41 -13.38
N PRO A 315 -14.24 -1.48 -14.31
CA PRO A 315 -13.15 -1.62 -15.27
C PRO A 315 -11.80 -1.26 -14.64
N LEU A 316 -10.70 -1.63 -15.28
CA LEU A 316 -9.40 -1.02 -14.96
C LEU A 316 -9.39 0.45 -15.40
N ARG A 317 -8.80 1.33 -14.58
CA ARG A 317 -8.51 2.71 -14.98
C ARG A 317 -7.30 2.73 -15.91
N ASP A 318 -7.35 3.58 -16.93
CA ASP A 318 -6.22 3.81 -17.82
C ASP A 318 -5.18 4.73 -17.15
N THR A 319 -4.38 4.16 -16.24
CA THR A 319 -3.34 4.89 -15.50
C THR A 319 -1.96 4.78 -16.14
N ASP A 320 -1.77 3.81 -17.04
CA ASP A 320 -0.48 3.46 -17.61
C ASP A 320 -0.24 4.27 -18.89
N LYS A 321 -0.17 5.59 -18.73
CA LYS A 321 0.14 6.56 -19.79
C LYS A 321 1.61 6.94 -19.77
N ILE A 322 2.23 7.06 -20.95
CA ILE A 322 3.62 7.52 -21.09
C ILE A 322 3.68 9.00 -20.70
N SER A 323 4.24 9.32 -19.53
CA SER A 323 4.57 10.71 -19.17
C SER A 323 5.95 11.08 -19.71
N THR A 324 6.03 12.20 -20.43
CA THR A 324 7.30 12.83 -20.80
C THR A 324 7.65 13.84 -19.72
N SER A 325 8.77 13.64 -19.03
CA SER A 325 9.34 14.69 -18.16
C SER A 325 9.59 15.94 -19.01
N LYS A 326 8.95 17.06 -18.65
CA LYS A 326 9.14 18.35 -19.31
C LYS A 326 10.35 19.13 -18.77
N THR A 327 11.01 18.65 -17.71
CA THR A 327 12.03 19.43 -16.99
C THR A 327 13.24 18.57 -16.65
N LYS A 328 14.44 19.05 -17.02
CA LYS A 328 15.73 18.49 -16.58
C LYS A 328 15.83 18.72 -15.07
N TYR A 329 16.13 17.67 -14.31
CA TYR A 329 16.43 17.80 -12.88
C TYR A 329 17.69 18.67 -12.72
N LEU A 330 17.54 19.85 -12.10
CA LEU A 330 18.66 20.68 -11.69
C LEU A 330 18.95 20.37 -10.22
N ARG A 331 20.16 19.87 -9.94
CA ARG A 331 20.66 19.76 -8.57
C ARG A 331 20.70 21.17 -7.99
N ARG A 332 20.11 21.40 -6.81
CA ARG A 332 20.17 22.72 -6.15
C ARG A 332 21.65 23.07 -5.92
N ASN A 333 22.14 24.10 -6.60
CA ASN A 333 23.39 24.75 -6.25
C ASN A 333 23.10 25.60 -5.00
N HIS A 334 23.76 25.30 -3.90
CA HIS A 334 23.76 26.18 -2.74
C HIS A 334 24.60 27.41 -3.11
N LEU A 335 23.96 28.48 -3.58
CA LEU A 335 24.52 29.81 -3.41
C LEU A 335 24.26 30.18 -1.95
N LYS A 336 25.35 30.36 -1.21
CA LYS A 336 25.35 30.78 0.19
C LYS A 336 24.77 32.18 0.32
#